data_AF-A0A8J3ITL3-F1
#
_entry.id   AF-A0A8J3ITL3-F1
#
_cell.length_a   1.000
_cell.length_b   1.000
_cell.length_c   1.000
_cell.angle_alpha   90.00
_cell.angle_beta   90.00
_cell.angle_gamma   90.00
#
_symmetry.space_group_name_H-M   'P 1'
#
loop_
_entity.id
_entity.type
_entity.pdbx_description
1 polymer ?
#
loop_
_entity_poly.entity_id
_entity_poly.type
_entity_poly.pdbx_seq_one_letter_code
_entity_poly.pdbx_strand_id
1 'polypeptide(L)'
;MECLGLFVLNALFNTFLGEELLFRGFLLPRMAGVFGKGDWVMNALLFGLYHLHQPWGIISDVIAGIVFAFPSRRFRSAWFGIVAHSGQSVYLALLILALVLK
;
A
#
# COMPACT_ATOMS: atom_id res chain seq x y z
N MET A 1 -0.25 -25.91 -2.87
CA MET A 1 -0.73 -25.21 -1.64
C MET A 1 0.37 -24.40 -0.95
N GLU A 2 1.61 -24.90 -0.87
CA GLU A 2 2.74 -24.18 -0.22
C GLU A 2 3.02 -22.78 -0.80
N CYS A 3 3.04 -22.63 -2.13
CA CYS A 3 3.25 -21.33 -2.79
C CYS A 3 2.18 -20.30 -2.43
N LEU A 4 0.93 -20.72 -2.27
CA LEU A 4 -0.17 -19.84 -1.85
C LEU A 4 0.03 -19.36 -0.42
N GLY A 5 0.41 -20.27 0.49
CA GLY A 5 0.70 -19.93 1.88
C GLY A 5 1.83 -18.91 2.01
N LEU A 6 2.94 -19.12 1.31
CA LEU A 6 4.06 -18.18 1.29
C LEU A 6 3.67 -16.82 0.72
N PHE A 7 2.87 -16.80 -0.37
CA PHE A 7 2.39 -15.56 -0.95
C PHE A 7 1.49 -14.77 0.02
N VAL A 8 0.54 -15.43 0.69
CA VAL A 8 -0.35 -14.78 1.66
C VAL A 8 0.44 -14.23 2.84
N LEU A 9 1.42 -14.98 3.34
CA LEU A 9 2.31 -14.51 4.41
C LEU A 9 3.08 -13.27 3.98
N ASN A 10 3.70 -13.31 2.79
CA ASN A 10 4.40 -12.16 2.23
C ASN A 10 3.47 -10.95 2.06
N ALA A 11 2.26 -11.14 1.53
CA ALA A 11 1.28 -10.06 1.35
C ALA A 11 0.85 -9.42 2.69
N LEU A 12 0.67 -10.23 3.73
CA LEU A 12 0.30 -9.73 5.06
C LEU A 12 1.40 -8.86 5.66
N PHE A 13 2.66 -9.31 5.60
CA PHE A 13 3.78 -8.57 6.17
C PHE A 13 4.25 -7.40 5.32
N ASN A 14 4.15 -7.52 3.99
CA ASN A 14 4.56 -6.49 3.07
C ASN A 14 3.48 -5.40 2.93
N THR A 15 2.33 -5.74 2.33
CA THR A 15 1.28 -4.76 2.01
C THR A 15 0.59 -4.22 3.27
N PHE A 16 0.09 -5.11 4.13
CA PHE A 16 -0.73 -4.70 5.27
C PHE A 16 0.12 -4.14 6.42
N LEU A 17 1.00 -4.95 7.01
CA LEU A 17 1.78 -4.54 8.18
C LEU A 17 2.95 -3.61 7.83
N GLY A 18 3.60 -3.82 6.69
CA GLY A 18 4.74 -3.04 6.27
C GLY A 18 4.30 -1.70 5.72
N GLU A 19 3.80 -1.69 4.50
CA GLU A 19 3.58 -0.48 3.73
C GLU A 19 2.41 0.36 4.28
N GLU A 20 1.21 -0.21 4.41
CA GLU A 20 0.05 0.61 4.76
C GLU A 20 0.08 1.15 6.20
N LEU A 21 0.47 0.32 7.18
CA LEU A 21 0.63 0.81 8.55
C LEU A 21 1.76 1.84 8.68
N LEU A 22 2.88 1.66 7.97
CA LEU A 22 3.98 2.63 7.98
C LEU A 22 3.54 3.95 7.34
N PHE A 23 3.07 3.92 6.09
CA PHE A 23 2.80 5.13 5.33
C PHE A 23 1.51 5.82 5.79
N ARG A 24 0.41 5.09 5.97
CA ARG A 24 -0.92 5.67 6.22
C ARG A 24 -1.27 5.67 7.70
N GLY A 25 -0.81 4.66 8.45
CA GLY A 25 -1.01 4.57 9.89
C GLY A 25 -0.05 5.43 10.71
N PHE A 26 1.24 5.44 10.36
CA PHE A 26 2.27 6.11 11.16
C PHE A 26 2.73 7.45 10.57
N LEU A 27 3.17 7.48 9.31
CA LEU A 27 3.76 8.68 8.71
C LEU A 27 2.71 9.76 8.43
N LEU A 28 1.66 9.42 7.67
CA LEU A 28 0.66 10.38 7.19
C LEU A 28 0.06 11.28 8.31
N PRO A 29 -0.34 10.77 9.50
CA PRO A 29 -0.87 11.62 10.57
C PRO A 29 0.14 12.64 11.13
N ARG A 30 1.45 12.35 11.02
CA ARG A 30 2.53 13.21 11.53
C ARG A 30 3.00 14.22 10.48
N MET A 31 2.82 13.89 9.20
CA MET A 31 3.23 14.73 8.08
C MET A 31 2.44 16.04 7.99
N ALA A 32 1.25 16.13 8.58
CA ALA A 32 0.47 17.37 8.65
C ALA A 32 1.24 18.51 9.32
N GLY A 33 2.09 18.23 10.31
CA GLY A 33 2.92 19.23 10.99
C GLY A 33 4.06 19.81 10.14
N VAL A 34 4.48 19.09 9.10
CA VAL A 34 5.61 19.47 8.23
C VAL A 34 5.12 20.02 6.89
N PHE A 35 4.11 19.38 6.30
CA PHE A 35 3.65 19.62 4.93
C PHE A 35 2.24 20.25 4.85
N GLY A 36 1.59 20.48 6.00
CA GLY A 36 0.28 21.12 6.08
C GLY A 36 -0.79 20.37 5.28
N LYS A 37 -1.52 21.11 4.43
CA LYS A 37 -2.62 20.54 3.62
C LYS A 37 -2.15 19.60 2.51
N GLY A 38 -0.86 19.63 2.15
CA GLY A 38 -0.25 18.77 1.13
C GLY A 38 0.34 17.46 1.67
N ASP A 39 0.12 17.15 2.96
CA ASP A 39 0.63 15.96 3.64
C ASP A 39 0.40 14.65 2.88
N TRP A 40 -0.80 14.45 2.34
CA TRP A 40 -1.16 13.26 1.58
C TRP A 40 -0.44 13.14 0.23
N VAL A 41 -0.13 14.26 -0.44
CA VAL A 41 0.66 14.25 -1.68
C VAL A 41 2.11 13.88 -1.37
N MET A 42 2.68 14.47 -0.32
CA MET A 42 4.03 14.15 0.11
C MET A 42 4.15 12.70 0.58
N ASN A 43 3.12 12.17 1.23
CA ASN A 43 3.07 10.76 1.62
C ASN A 43 3.09 9.85 0.39
N ALA A 44 2.33 10.18 -0.65
CA ALA A 44 2.34 9.45 -1.91
C ALA A 44 3.68 9.53 -2.65
N LEU A 45 4.34 10.68 -2.65
CA LEU A 45 5.69 10.83 -3.21
C LEU A 45 6.72 9.99 -2.45
N LEU A 46 6.69 10.01 -1.12
CA LEU A 46 7.55 9.17 -0.30
C LEU A 46 7.29 7.67 -0.55
N PHE A 47 6.03 7.30 -0.75
CA PHE A 47 5.64 5.93 -1.09
C PHE A 47 6.19 5.51 -2.46
N GLY A 48 6.15 6.38 -3.47
CA GLY A 48 6.82 6.11 -4.75
C GLY A 48 8.34 6.01 -4.63
N LEU A 49 8.97 6.89 -3.84
CA LEU A 49 10.42 6.85 -3.60
C LEU A 49 10.86 5.62 -2.80
N TYR A 50 9.99 5.04 -1.97
CA TYR A 50 10.25 3.76 -1.32
C TYR A 50 10.43 2.61 -2.33
N HIS A 51 9.87 2.76 -3.54
CA HIS A 51 9.99 1.83 -4.65
C HIS A 51 11.18 2.12 -5.59
N LEU A 52 12.24 2.79 -5.11
CA LEU A 52 13.46 3.02 -5.90
C LEU A 52 14.11 1.74 -6.45
N HIS A 53 13.84 0.58 -5.83
CA HIS A 53 14.29 -0.72 -6.30
C HIS A 53 13.53 -1.21 -7.56
N GLN A 54 12.38 -0.60 -7.89
CA GLN A 54 11.60 -0.82 -9.10
C GLN A 54 11.32 0.51 -9.82
N PRO A 55 12.35 1.17 -10.39
CA PRO A 55 12.25 2.54 -10.87
C PRO A 55 11.18 2.76 -11.96
N TRP A 56 10.87 1.72 -12.74
CA TRP A 56 9.81 1.73 -13.74
C TRP A 56 8.39 1.83 -13.14
N GLY A 57 8.21 1.44 -11.88
CA GLY A 57 6.93 1.45 -11.16
C GLY A 57 6.63 2.75 -10.43
N ILE A 58 7.64 3.57 -10.15
CA ILE A 58 7.55 4.73 -9.24
C ILE A 58 6.38 5.65 -9.57
N ILE A 59 6.15 5.96 -10.86
CA ILE A 59 5.04 6.85 -11.24
C ILE A 59 3.69 6.23 -10.88
N SER A 60 3.53 4.94 -11.16
CA SER A 60 2.33 4.17 -10.78
C SER A 60 2.18 4.13 -9.25
N ASP A 61 3.27 3.96 -8.52
CA ASP A 61 3.26 3.91 -7.05
C ASP A 61 2.89 5.26 -6.43
N VAL A 62 3.33 6.38 -7.00
CA VAL A 62 2.89 7.72 -6.58
C VAL A 62 1.39 7.89 -6.82
N ILE A 63 0.88 7.48 -7.99
CA ILE A 63 -0.54 7.60 -8.32
C ILE A 63 -1.38 6.72 -7.37
N ALA A 64 -0.99 5.46 -7.17
CA ALA A 64 -1.62 4.57 -6.20
C ALA A 64 -1.54 5.17 -4.79
N GLY A 65 -0.39 5.73 -4.43
CA GLY A 65 -0.15 6.36 -3.16
C GLY A 65 -1.08 7.54 -2.88
N ILE A 66 -1.44 8.32 -3.91
CA ILE A 66 -2.46 9.38 -3.82
C ILE A 66 -3.83 8.78 -3.49
N VAL A 67 -4.21 7.71 -4.22
CA VAL A 67 -5.49 7.01 -4.02
C VAL A 67 -5.59 6.42 -2.61
N PHE A 68 -4.48 5.96 -2.03
CA PHE A 68 -4.45 5.43 -0.67
C PHE A 68 -4.43 6.55 0.38
N ALA A 69 -3.56 7.54 0.22
CA ALA A 69 -3.31 8.57 1.22
C ALA A 69 -4.47 9.56 1.37
N PHE A 70 -5.12 9.97 0.28
CA PHE A 70 -6.21 10.95 0.34
C PHE A 70 -7.39 10.50 1.22
N PRO A 71 -8.03 9.33 0.99
CA PRO A 71 -9.12 8.86 1.84
C PRO A 71 -8.62 8.54 3.25
N SER A 72 -7.43 7.96 3.41
CA SER A 72 -6.87 7.71 4.74
C SER A 72 -6.69 8.98 5.56
N ARG A 73 -6.26 10.08 4.94
CA ARG A 73 -6.18 11.41 5.56
C ARG A 73 -7.57 11.99 5.83
N ARG A 74 -8.49 11.90 4.88
CA ARG A 74 -9.84 12.47 4.96
C ARG A 74 -10.69 11.84 6.06
N PHE A 75 -10.56 10.53 6.25
CA PHE A 75 -11.30 9.74 7.23
C PHE A 75 -10.48 9.37 8.46
N ARG A 76 -9.21 9.80 8.52
CA ARG A 76 -8.27 9.52 9.62
C ARG A 76 -8.18 8.03 9.95
N SER A 77 -8.11 7.21 8.90
CA SER A 77 -8.15 5.75 9.01
C SER A 77 -7.27 5.10 7.96
N ALA A 78 -6.31 4.27 8.40
CA ALA A 78 -5.48 3.49 7.50
C ALA A 78 -6.27 2.43 6.73
N TRP A 79 -7.48 2.07 7.19
CA TRP A 79 -8.31 1.03 6.57
C TRP A 79 -8.62 1.29 5.09
N PHE A 80 -8.75 2.56 4.68
CA PHE A 80 -8.99 2.89 3.28
C PHE A 80 -7.81 2.49 2.39
N GLY A 81 -6.58 2.88 2.78
CA GLY A 81 -5.37 2.47 2.08
C GLY A 81 -5.17 0.95 2.14
N ILE A 82 -5.35 0.34 3.32
CA ILE A 82 -5.27 -1.11 3.53
C ILE A 82 -6.17 -1.89 2.56
N VAL A 83 -7.45 -1.55 2.48
CA VAL A 83 -8.40 -2.28 1.63
C VAL A 83 -8.06 -2.08 0.16
N ALA A 84 -7.78 -0.84 -0.25
CA ALA A 84 -7.44 -0.53 -1.64
C ALA A 84 -6.16 -1.26 -2.09
N HIS A 85 -5.11 -1.20 -1.28
CA HIS A 85 -3.82 -1.79 -1.57
C HIS A 85 -3.85 -3.32 -1.50
N SER A 86 -4.53 -3.89 -0.50
CA SER A 86 -4.68 -5.34 -0.36
C SER A 86 -5.49 -5.97 -1.51
N GLY A 87 -6.25 -5.18 -2.27
CA GLY A 87 -6.98 -5.66 -3.45
C GLY A 87 -6.07 -6.36 -4.47
N GLN A 88 -4.88 -5.84 -4.70
CA GLN A 88 -3.88 -6.47 -5.58
C GLN A 88 -3.43 -7.83 -5.03
N SER A 89 -3.15 -7.90 -3.74
CA SER A 89 -2.74 -9.14 -3.07
C SER A 89 -3.85 -10.19 -3.08
N VAL A 90 -5.10 -9.80 -2.84
CA VAL A 90 -6.25 -10.70 -2.93
C VAL A 90 -6.44 -11.22 -4.35
N TYR A 91 -6.37 -10.35 -5.36
CA TYR A 91 -6.45 -10.74 -6.76
C TYR A 91 -5.39 -11.78 -7.13
N LEU A 92 -4.13 -11.55 -6.77
CA LEU A 92 -3.03 -12.48 -7.02
C LEU A 92 -3.19 -13.80 -6.25
N ALA A 93 -3.64 -13.76 -4.99
CA ALA A 93 -3.91 -14.97 -4.22
C ALA A 93 -4.98 -15.86 -4.88
N LEU A 94 -6.06 -15.26 -5.38
CA LEU A 94 -7.11 -15.97 -6.10
C LEU A 94 -6.61 -16.58 -7.42
N LEU A 95 -5.75 -15.86 -8.15
CA LEU A 95 -5.13 -16.39 -9.37
C LEU A 95 -4.22 -17.59 -9.08
N ILE A 96 -3.38 -17.49 -8.04
CA ILE A 96 -2.51 -18.60 -7.61
C ILE A 96 -3.35 -19.80 -7.18
N LEU A 97 -4.41 -19.58 -6.40
CA LEU A 97 -5.33 -20.63 -5.99
C LEU A 97 -5.96 -21.32 -7.20
N ALA A 98 -6.50 -20.55 -8.15
CA ALA A 98 -7.11 -21.08 -9.37
C ALA A 98 -6.12 -21.88 -10.23
N LEU A 99 -4.85 -21.50 -10.24
CA LEU A 99 -3.80 -22.22 -10.97
C LEU A 99 -3.42 -23.54 -10.29
N VAL A 100 -3.39 -23.58 -8.96
CA VAL A 100 -2.97 -24.75 -8.16
C VAL A 100 -4.10 -25.77 -7.97
N LEU A 101 -5.37 -25.36 -8.15
CA LEU A 101 -6.54 -26.25 -8.11
C LEU A 101 -6.88 -26.88 -9.48
N LYS A 102 -6.19 -26.50 -10.55
CA LYS A 102 -6.24 -27.20 -11.85
C LYS A 102 -5.39 -28.46 -11.80
#